data_AF-A0A6J5YI19-F1
#
_entry.id   AF-A0A6J5YI19-F1
#
_cell.length_a   1.000
_cell.length_b   1.000
_cell.length_c   1.000
_cell.angle_alpha   90.00
_cell.angle_beta   90.00
_cell.angle_gamma   90.00
#
_symmetry.space_group_name_H-M   'P 1'
#
loop_
_entity.id
_entity.type
_entity.pdbx_description
1 polymer ?
#
loop_
_entity_poly.entity_id
_entity_poly.type
_entity_poly.pdbx_seq_one_letter_code
_entity_poly.pdbx_strand_id
1 'polypeptide(L)'
;MTEGRGGTETGDLVVGALSLVRRVVAQVAGSFPAHVDRHELLRAGALGLVEAARRWDPERGVPFEGYAVLRIRGAVLDAARAADWAPRALRTMARRIDAVEQSLIGDCGRRPTETEIADALGLEPAALRRVRTTLARLVPLSLDRPAGRADDAETALVELLVDGRHGEPSLVLEHRELMGYLHDAVDLLSERHRLVILGAFFEERTAGDLARELGVTESRVSQLRAEAIAQLRWGITSQYRSEERVDEVSERRSAYAEAIARARRWDQRFDEERRVAREVVSEIA
;
A
#
# COMPACT_ATOMS: atom_id res chain seq x y z
N MET A 1 -3.09 24.60 -51.33
CA MET A 1 -4.29 23.91 -51.85
C MET A 1 -4.03 22.41 -51.87
N THR A 2 -4.26 21.73 -50.76
CA THR A 2 -4.22 20.27 -50.63
C THR A 2 -5.49 19.87 -49.89
N GLU A 3 -6.63 20.21 -50.47
CA GLU A 3 -7.95 19.78 -50.00
C GLU A 3 -8.26 18.42 -50.63
N GLY A 4 -8.46 17.41 -49.78
CA GLY A 4 -9.29 16.25 -50.11
C GLY A 4 -8.69 15.16 -50.99
N ARG A 5 -7.58 14.50 -50.59
CA ARG A 5 -7.47 13.06 -50.91
C ARG A 5 -8.60 12.35 -50.16
N GLY A 6 -9.56 11.82 -50.92
CA GLY A 6 -10.90 11.50 -50.47
C GLY A 6 -10.95 10.49 -49.33
N GLY A 7 -11.93 10.66 -48.43
CA GLY A 7 -12.22 9.70 -47.37
C GLY A 7 -12.46 8.27 -47.90
N THR A 8 -12.89 8.14 -49.15
CA THR A 8 -13.12 6.86 -49.85
C THR A 8 -11.83 6.09 -50.13
N GLU A 9 -10.81 6.72 -50.72
CA GLU A 9 -9.51 6.07 -51.00
C GLU A 9 -8.78 5.66 -49.71
N THR A 10 -8.87 6.52 -48.68
CA THR A 10 -8.33 6.20 -47.35
C THR A 10 -9.06 5.02 -46.72
N GLY A 11 -10.40 4.97 -46.89
CA GLY A 11 -11.23 3.87 -46.42
C GLY A 11 -10.84 2.54 -47.07
N ASP A 12 -10.67 2.52 -48.39
CA ASP A 12 -10.31 1.32 -49.14
C ASP A 12 -8.93 0.76 -48.72
N LEU A 13 -7.95 1.64 -48.52
CA LEU A 13 -6.63 1.26 -47.98
C LEU A 13 -6.74 0.63 -46.60
N VAL A 14 -7.56 1.21 -45.71
CA VAL A 14 -7.78 0.67 -44.36
C VAL A 14 -8.44 -0.71 -44.44
N VAL A 15 -9.53 -0.85 -45.20
CA VAL A 15 -10.27 -2.13 -45.32
C VAL A 15 -9.37 -3.22 -45.89
N GLY A 16 -8.61 -2.94 -46.95
CA GLY A 16 -7.68 -3.89 -47.56
C GLY A 16 -6.59 -4.38 -46.61
N ALA A 17 -6.15 -3.53 -45.68
CA ALA A 17 -5.06 -3.81 -44.74
C ALA A 17 -5.51 -4.28 -43.34
N LEU A 18 -6.80 -4.43 -43.07
CA LEU A 18 -7.31 -4.81 -41.73
C LEU A 18 -6.71 -6.13 -41.19
N SER A 19 -6.42 -7.08 -42.08
CA SER A 19 -5.82 -8.36 -41.71
C SER A 19 -4.40 -8.20 -41.13
N LEU A 20 -3.67 -7.16 -41.52
CA LEU A 20 -2.33 -6.84 -41.02
C LEU A 20 -2.36 -6.50 -39.53
N VAL A 21 -3.41 -5.83 -39.05
CA VAL A 21 -3.55 -5.50 -37.62
C VAL A 21 -3.55 -6.76 -36.78
N ARG A 22 -4.37 -7.77 -37.14
CA ARG A 22 -4.44 -9.05 -36.43
C ARG A 22 -3.09 -9.77 -36.44
N ARG A 23 -2.39 -9.77 -37.59
CA ARG A 23 -1.09 -10.40 -37.75
C ARG A 23 -0.02 -9.74 -36.87
N VAL A 24 0.07 -8.41 -36.91
CA VAL A 24 1.04 -7.65 -36.11
C VAL A 24 0.75 -7.81 -34.62
N VAL A 25 -0.51 -7.70 -34.19
CA VAL A 25 -0.86 -7.91 -32.78
C VAL A 25 -0.51 -9.32 -32.33
N ALA A 26 -0.80 -10.36 -33.12
CA ALA A 26 -0.43 -11.73 -32.78
C ALA A 26 1.09 -11.92 -32.62
N GLN A 27 1.89 -11.27 -33.48
CA GLN A 27 3.36 -11.35 -33.40
C GLN A 27 3.94 -10.67 -32.16
N VAL A 28 3.32 -9.58 -31.69
CA VAL A 28 3.87 -8.78 -30.57
C VAL A 28 3.22 -9.13 -29.23
N ALA A 29 1.99 -9.66 -29.21
CA ALA A 29 1.23 -9.96 -27.99
C ALA A 29 1.98 -10.87 -27.01
N GLY A 30 2.74 -11.87 -27.51
CA GLY A 30 3.52 -12.77 -26.67
C GLY A 30 4.68 -12.09 -25.91
N SER A 31 5.05 -10.85 -26.28
CA SER A 31 6.08 -10.07 -25.59
C SER A 31 5.53 -9.20 -24.45
N PHE A 32 4.21 -9.16 -24.27
CA PHE A 32 3.56 -8.35 -23.26
C PHE A 32 2.98 -9.20 -22.12
N PRO A 33 2.80 -8.59 -20.93
CA PRO A 33 2.18 -9.26 -19.79
C PRO A 33 0.76 -9.73 -20.08
N ALA A 34 0.34 -10.79 -19.39
CA ALA A 34 -1.01 -11.37 -19.54
C ALA A 34 -2.15 -10.41 -19.16
N HIS A 35 -1.87 -9.37 -18.36
CA HIS A 35 -2.87 -8.36 -17.97
C HIS A 35 -3.14 -7.31 -19.05
N VAL A 36 -2.34 -7.25 -20.12
CA VAL A 36 -2.59 -6.34 -21.24
C VAL A 36 -3.65 -6.97 -22.15
N ASP A 37 -4.80 -6.32 -22.28
CA ASP A 37 -5.91 -6.85 -23.08
C ASP A 37 -5.58 -6.86 -24.58
N ARG A 38 -5.68 -8.03 -25.19
CA ARG A 38 -5.50 -8.22 -26.64
C ARG A 38 -6.48 -7.38 -27.46
N HIS A 39 -7.70 -7.14 -26.99
CA HIS A 39 -8.67 -6.30 -27.71
C HIS A 39 -8.24 -4.84 -27.71
N GLU A 40 -7.63 -4.36 -26.63
CA GLU A 40 -7.07 -3.02 -26.56
C GLU A 40 -5.92 -2.86 -27.56
N LEU A 41 -5.03 -3.87 -27.65
CA LEU A 41 -3.96 -3.89 -28.66
C LEU A 41 -4.51 -3.90 -30.09
N LEU A 42 -5.58 -4.65 -30.36
CA LEU A 42 -6.26 -4.65 -31.66
C LEU A 42 -6.85 -3.28 -32.00
N ARG A 43 -7.49 -2.61 -31.04
CA ARG A 43 -8.02 -1.24 -31.21
C ARG A 43 -6.91 -0.24 -31.49
N ALA A 44 -5.82 -0.28 -30.72
CA ALA A 44 -4.66 0.57 -30.94
C ALA A 44 -4.00 0.32 -32.31
N GLY A 45 -3.86 -0.94 -32.71
CA GLY A 45 -3.35 -1.31 -34.03
C GLY A 45 -4.25 -0.82 -35.16
N ALA A 46 -5.57 -0.89 -35.00
CA ALA A 46 -6.53 -0.36 -35.97
C ALA A 46 -6.42 1.17 -36.09
N LEU A 47 -6.27 1.88 -34.97
CA LEU A 47 -6.01 3.33 -34.99
C LEU A 47 -4.70 3.66 -35.71
N GLY A 48 -3.62 2.90 -35.44
CA GLY A 48 -2.34 3.05 -36.12
C GLY A 48 -2.42 2.81 -37.63
N LEU A 49 -3.28 1.89 -38.07
CA LEU A 49 -3.56 1.67 -39.49
C LEU A 49 -4.29 2.86 -40.13
N VAL A 50 -5.31 3.41 -39.46
CA VAL A 50 -6.02 4.60 -39.95
C VAL A 50 -5.08 5.79 -40.08
N GLU A 51 -4.20 6.01 -39.10
CA GLU A 51 -3.18 7.05 -39.18
C GLU A 51 -2.16 6.79 -40.30
N ALA A 52 -1.80 5.53 -40.53
CA ALA A 52 -0.91 5.16 -41.62
C ALA A 52 -1.55 5.50 -42.97
N ALA A 53 -2.83 5.17 -43.18
CA ALA A 53 -3.55 5.47 -44.41
C ALA A 53 -3.62 6.97 -44.69
N ARG A 54 -3.79 7.80 -43.65
CA ARG A 54 -3.82 9.27 -43.78
C ARG A 54 -2.47 9.90 -44.11
N ARG A 55 -1.36 9.29 -43.69
CA ARG A 55 0.00 9.86 -43.81
C ARG A 55 0.84 9.20 -44.89
N TRP A 56 0.36 8.09 -45.46
CA TRP A 56 1.08 7.38 -46.50
C TRP A 56 1.09 8.20 -47.79
N ASP A 57 2.23 8.16 -48.46
CA ASP A 57 2.48 8.91 -49.68
C ASP A 57 3.02 7.95 -50.75
N PRO A 58 2.22 7.65 -51.80
CA PRO A 58 2.61 6.74 -52.86
C PRO A 58 3.85 7.20 -53.64
N GLU A 59 4.12 8.51 -53.70
CA GLU A 59 5.24 9.07 -54.47
C GLU A 59 6.61 8.69 -53.87
N ARG A 60 6.62 8.23 -52.61
CA ARG A 60 7.84 7.77 -51.91
C ARG A 60 8.27 6.35 -52.29
N GLY A 61 7.50 5.65 -53.13
CA GLY A 61 7.87 4.32 -53.66
C GLY A 61 7.82 3.18 -52.65
N VAL A 62 7.29 3.39 -51.44
CA VAL A 62 7.12 2.35 -50.43
C VAL A 62 5.69 1.80 -50.48
N PRO A 63 5.49 0.49 -50.67
CA PRO A 63 4.16 -0.11 -50.63
C PRO A 63 3.44 0.20 -49.31
N PHE A 64 2.14 0.49 -49.39
CA PHE A 64 1.34 0.87 -48.22
C PHE A 64 1.43 -0.17 -47.09
N GLU A 65 1.36 -1.46 -47.40
CA GLU A 65 1.43 -2.53 -46.40
C GLU A 65 2.73 -2.49 -45.59
N GLY A 66 3.87 -2.29 -46.25
CA GLY A 66 5.17 -2.19 -45.60
C GLY A 66 5.24 -0.99 -44.64
N TYR A 67 4.70 0.15 -45.07
CA TYR A 67 4.59 1.34 -44.22
C TYR A 67 3.62 1.13 -43.05
N ALA A 68 2.46 0.53 -43.30
CA ALA A 68 1.42 0.29 -42.31
C ALA A 68 1.90 -0.66 -41.20
N VAL A 69 2.66 -1.71 -41.52
CA VAL A 69 3.21 -2.65 -40.51
C VAL A 69 4.03 -1.92 -39.44
N LEU A 70 4.91 -1.00 -39.84
CA LEU A 70 5.72 -0.20 -38.92
C LEU A 70 4.84 0.69 -38.01
N ARG A 71 3.81 1.32 -38.59
CA ARG A 71 2.89 2.22 -37.87
C ARG A 71 1.99 1.46 -36.89
N ILE A 72 1.40 0.35 -37.32
CA ILE A 72 0.58 -0.54 -36.49
C ILE A 72 1.42 -1.06 -35.32
N ARG A 73 2.64 -1.56 -35.60
CA ARG A 73 3.54 -2.09 -34.56
C ARG A 73 3.87 -1.03 -33.52
N GLY A 74 4.16 0.20 -33.95
CA GLY A 74 4.40 1.33 -33.05
C GLY A 74 3.20 1.61 -32.15
N ALA A 75 2.00 1.73 -32.73
CA ALA A 75 0.77 1.99 -31.98
C ALA A 75 0.46 0.88 -30.96
N VAL A 76 0.66 -0.38 -31.32
CA VAL A 76 0.50 -1.53 -30.41
C VAL A 76 1.51 -1.48 -29.26
N LEU A 77 2.78 -1.17 -29.56
CA LEU A 77 3.83 -1.04 -28.54
C LEU A 77 3.54 0.12 -27.57
N ASP A 78 3.01 1.24 -28.08
CA ASP A 78 2.68 2.40 -27.26
C ASP A 78 1.46 2.13 -26.37
N ALA A 79 0.42 1.48 -26.89
CA ALA A 79 -0.74 1.07 -26.10
C ALA A 79 -0.36 0.06 -25.00
N ALA A 80 0.44 -0.96 -25.35
CA ALA A 80 0.92 -1.93 -24.36
C ALA A 80 1.77 -1.27 -23.25
N ARG A 81 2.53 -0.23 -23.57
CA ARG A 81 3.30 0.55 -22.58
C ARG A 81 2.41 1.41 -21.70
N ALA A 82 1.32 1.97 -22.24
CA ALA A 82 0.37 2.77 -21.48
C ALA A 82 -0.43 1.89 -20.49
N ALA A 83 -0.75 0.66 -20.89
CA ALA A 83 -1.45 -0.31 -20.05
C ALA A 83 -0.55 -1.00 -19.01
N ASP A 84 0.78 -0.93 -19.15
CA ASP A 84 1.72 -1.60 -18.25
C ASP A 84 2.13 -0.70 -17.09
N TRP A 85 1.74 -1.08 -15.86
CA TRP A 85 2.10 -0.36 -14.63
C TRP A 85 3.59 -0.43 -14.28
N ALA A 86 4.36 -1.31 -14.91
CA ALA A 86 5.77 -1.51 -14.62
C ALA A 86 6.66 -0.41 -15.25
N PRO A 87 7.55 0.25 -14.48
CA PRO A 87 8.54 1.17 -15.04
C PRO A 87 9.45 0.50 -16.07
N ARG A 88 9.91 1.26 -17.07
CA ARG A 88 10.80 0.75 -18.15
C ARG A 88 12.05 0.06 -17.61
N ALA A 89 12.71 0.65 -16.61
CA ALA A 89 13.90 0.08 -16.00
C ALA A 89 13.64 -1.31 -15.39
N LEU A 90 12.47 -1.49 -14.78
CA LEU A 90 12.06 -2.77 -14.18
C LEU A 90 11.81 -3.84 -15.26
N ARG A 91 11.19 -3.48 -16.39
CA ARG A 91 11.02 -4.38 -17.54
C ARG A 91 12.34 -4.75 -18.21
N THR A 92 13.28 -3.82 -18.32
CA THR A 92 14.62 -4.10 -18.81
C THR A 92 15.34 -5.10 -17.90
N MET A 93 15.24 -4.91 -16.57
CA MET A 93 15.80 -5.85 -15.61
C MET A 93 15.15 -7.23 -15.71
N ALA A 94 13.82 -7.32 -15.84
CA ALA A 94 13.11 -8.58 -16.02
C ALA A 94 13.64 -9.37 -17.23
N ARG A 95 13.75 -8.72 -18.41
CA ARG A 95 14.29 -9.36 -19.61
C ARG A 95 15.73 -9.82 -19.44
N ARG A 96 16.55 -9.05 -18.69
CA ARG A 96 17.94 -9.41 -18.41
C ARG A 96 18.01 -10.63 -17.49
N ILE A 97 17.15 -10.72 -16.48
CA ILE A 97 17.01 -11.91 -15.62
C ILE A 97 16.61 -13.12 -16.47
N ASP A 98 15.57 -13.00 -17.30
CA ASP A 98 15.09 -14.09 -18.14
C ASP A 98 16.16 -14.58 -19.13
N ALA A 99 16.90 -13.66 -19.76
CA ALA A 99 17.98 -13.99 -20.69
C ALA A 99 19.14 -14.73 -20.00
N VAL A 100 19.55 -14.27 -18.80
CA VAL A 100 20.59 -14.94 -18.01
C VAL A 100 20.12 -16.31 -17.54
N GLU A 101 18.87 -16.43 -17.07
CA GLU A 101 18.29 -17.70 -16.65
C GLU A 101 18.25 -18.70 -17.82
N GLN A 102 17.84 -18.29 -19.02
CA GLN A 102 17.86 -19.14 -20.21
C GLN A 102 19.27 -19.56 -20.64
N SER A 103 20.25 -18.64 -20.57
CA SER A 103 21.65 -18.97 -20.86
C SER A 103 22.17 -20.05 -19.91
N LEU A 104 21.97 -19.85 -18.61
CA LEU A 104 22.43 -20.79 -17.58
C LEU A 104 21.72 -22.16 -17.67
N ILE A 105 20.45 -22.19 -18.07
CA ILE A 105 19.76 -23.46 -18.35
C ILE A 105 20.45 -24.21 -19.50
N GLY A 106 20.82 -23.49 -20.57
CA GLY A 106 21.57 -24.06 -21.69
C GLY A 106 22.94 -24.59 -21.29
N ASP A 107 23.66 -23.84 -20.46
CA ASP A 107 25.04 -24.17 -20.05
C ASP A 107 25.09 -25.29 -19.00
N CYS A 108 24.19 -25.28 -18.03
CA CYS A 108 24.21 -26.21 -16.89
C CYS A 108 23.34 -27.45 -17.10
N GLY A 109 22.45 -27.46 -18.11
CA GLY A 109 21.49 -28.56 -18.35
C GLY A 109 20.47 -28.79 -17.23
N ARG A 110 20.38 -27.84 -16.28
CA ARG A 110 19.45 -27.85 -15.15
C ARG A 110 18.96 -26.45 -14.85
N ARG A 111 17.95 -26.34 -13.98
CA ARG A 111 17.51 -25.04 -13.49
C ARG A 111 18.62 -24.38 -12.63
N PRO A 112 19.02 -23.14 -12.93
CA PRO A 112 20.01 -22.43 -12.13
C PRO A 112 19.42 -22.02 -10.77
N THR A 113 20.28 -21.95 -9.77
CA THR A 113 19.95 -21.47 -8.42
C THR A 113 19.84 -19.95 -8.40
N GLU A 114 19.18 -19.41 -7.38
CA GLU A 114 19.05 -17.95 -7.24
C GLU A 114 20.42 -17.26 -7.13
N THR A 115 21.37 -17.89 -6.45
CA THR A 115 22.74 -17.38 -6.32
C THR A 115 23.46 -17.35 -7.67
N GLU A 116 23.40 -18.42 -8.47
CA GLU A 116 24.01 -18.47 -9.80
C GLU A 116 23.48 -17.38 -10.73
N ILE A 117 22.16 -17.11 -10.68
CA ILE A 117 21.53 -16.04 -11.47
C ILE A 117 21.99 -14.66 -10.97
N ALA A 118 22.06 -14.48 -9.65
CA ALA A 118 22.49 -13.22 -9.04
C ALA A 118 23.95 -12.90 -9.39
N ASP A 119 24.84 -13.89 -9.28
CA ASP A 119 26.26 -13.78 -9.62
C ASP A 119 26.46 -13.41 -11.10
N ALA A 120 25.75 -14.09 -12.02
CA ALA A 120 25.79 -13.80 -13.45
C ALA A 120 25.27 -12.40 -13.80
N LEU A 121 24.38 -11.83 -12.97
CA LEU A 121 23.87 -10.47 -13.12
C LEU A 121 24.74 -9.40 -12.43
N GLY A 122 25.71 -9.82 -11.60
CA GLY A 122 26.48 -8.93 -10.73
C GLY A 122 25.63 -8.30 -9.62
N LEU A 123 24.67 -9.05 -9.08
CA LEU A 123 23.73 -8.60 -8.05
C LEU A 123 23.88 -9.46 -6.79
N GLU A 124 23.57 -8.87 -5.64
CA GLU A 124 23.32 -9.63 -4.42
C GLU A 124 22.03 -10.48 -4.55
N PRO A 125 21.98 -11.72 -4.04
CA PRO A 125 20.78 -12.56 -4.10
C PRO A 125 19.55 -11.88 -3.49
N ALA A 126 19.72 -11.13 -2.40
CA ALA A 126 18.63 -10.36 -1.80
C ALA A 126 18.08 -9.27 -2.73
N ALA A 127 18.93 -8.65 -3.56
CA ALA A 127 18.50 -7.66 -4.55
C ALA A 127 17.71 -8.31 -5.68
N LEU A 128 18.16 -9.47 -6.18
CA LEU A 128 17.42 -10.26 -7.16
C LEU A 128 16.03 -10.65 -6.64
N ARG A 129 15.96 -11.14 -5.40
CA ARG A 129 14.69 -11.48 -4.73
C ARG A 129 13.73 -10.30 -4.67
N ARG A 130 14.21 -9.12 -4.27
CA ARG A 130 13.41 -7.89 -4.24
C ARG A 130 12.85 -7.55 -5.62
N VAL A 131 13.67 -7.59 -6.67
CA VAL A 131 13.22 -7.33 -8.04
C VAL A 131 12.13 -8.33 -8.46
N ARG A 132 12.33 -9.62 -8.21
CA ARG A 132 11.34 -10.67 -8.52
C ARG A 132 10.04 -10.47 -7.75
N THR A 133 10.10 -10.12 -6.46
CA THR A 133 8.92 -9.81 -5.65
C THR A 133 8.16 -8.59 -6.20
N THR A 134 8.86 -7.53 -6.58
CA THR A 134 8.24 -6.34 -7.19
C THR A 134 7.56 -6.69 -8.51
N LEU A 135 8.21 -7.48 -9.37
CA LEU A 135 7.62 -7.95 -10.62
C LEU A 135 6.36 -8.80 -10.39
N ALA A 136 6.38 -9.70 -9.39
CA ALA A 136 5.23 -10.54 -9.05
C ALA A 136 4.03 -9.71 -8.57
N ARG A 137 4.27 -8.63 -7.81
CA ARG A 137 3.21 -7.73 -7.30
C ARG A 137 2.53 -6.89 -8.40
N LEU A 138 3.16 -6.76 -9.56
CA LEU A 138 2.60 -6.00 -10.69
C LEU A 138 1.66 -6.82 -11.56
N VAL A 139 1.60 -8.14 -11.35
CA VAL A 139 0.66 -9.02 -12.05
C VAL A 139 -0.63 -9.06 -11.22
N PRO A 140 -1.73 -8.49 -11.72
CA PRO A 140 -2.99 -8.51 -11.00
C PRO A 140 -3.51 -9.95 -11.00
N LEU A 141 -4.03 -10.38 -9.86
CA LEU A 141 -4.74 -11.65 -9.73
C LEU A 141 -6.23 -11.35 -9.61
N SER A 142 -7.05 -12.17 -10.27
CA SER A 142 -8.50 -12.11 -10.05
C SER A 142 -8.80 -12.52 -8.62
N LEU A 143 -9.63 -11.74 -7.94
CA LEU A 143 -10.14 -12.03 -6.61
C LEU A 143 -11.09 -13.24 -6.61
N ASP A 144 -11.76 -13.48 -7.73
CA ASP A 144 -12.65 -14.63 -7.97
C ASP A 144 -11.87 -15.89 -8.35
N ARG A 145 -10.53 -15.82 -8.42
CA ARG A 145 -9.71 -16.99 -8.69
C ARG A 145 -9.89 -17.99 -7.54
N PRO A 146 -10.13 -19.29 -7.82
CA PRO A 146 -10.19 -20.29 -6.77
C PRO A 146 -8.83 -20.40 -6.07
N ALA A 147 -8.87 -20.42 -4.74
CA ALA A 147 -7.67 -20.44 -3.91
C ALA A 147 -7.15 -21.88 -3.67
N GLY A 148 -8.02 -22.88 -3.75
CA GLY A 148 -7.71 -24.29 -3.53
C GLY A 148 -7.20 -25.05 -4.76
N ARG A 149 -6.72 -26.28 -4.54
CA ARG A 149 -6.53 -27.27 -5.61
C ARG A 149 -7.85 -27.99 -5.84
N ALA A 150 -8.24 -28.13 -7.12
CA ALA A 150 -9.32 -28.89 -7.75
C ALA A 150 -10.53 -29.43 -6.94
N ASP A 151 -10.35 -29.98 -5.74
CA ASP A 151 -11.43 -30.51 -4.88
C ASP A 151 -12.08 -29.45 -3.98
N ASP A 152 -11.40 -28.33 -3.68
CA ASP A 152 -11.95 -27.18 -2.93
C ASP A 152 -12.12 -25.96 -3.86
N ALA A 153 -12.82 -26.14 -4.97
CA ALA A 153 -13.00 -25.12 -6.00
C ALA A 153 -13.99 -23.99 -5.63
N GLU A 154 -14.63 -24.06 -4.45
CA GLU A 154 -15.65 -23.09 -4.04
C GLU A 154 -15.06 -21.82 -3.41
N THR A 155 -13.89 -21.90 -2.78
CA THR A 155 -13.32 -20.76 -2.05
C THR A 155 -12.56 -19.82 -2.99
N ALA A 156 -13.07 -18.61 -3.16
CA ALA A 156 -12.40 -17.56 -3.92
C ALA A 156 -11.23 -16.95 -3.13
N LEU A 157 -10.20 -16.42 -3.82
CA LEU A 157 -9.06 -15.75 -3.18
C LEU A 157 -9.50 -14.62 -2.25
N VAL A 158 -10.56 -13.89 -2.60
CA VAL A 158 -11.08 -12.79 -1.78
C VAL A 158 -11.55 -13.23 -0.40
N GLU A 159 -12.08 -14.45 -0.29
CA GLU A 159 -12.62 -14.99 0.97
C GLU A 159 -11.50 -15.35 1.96
N LEU A 160 -10.27 -15.52 1.47
CA LEU A 160 -9.09 -15.75 2.30
C LEU A 160 -8.40 -14.44 2.73
N LEU A 161 -8.81 -13.29 2.20
CA LEU A 161 -8.19 -12.01 2.56
C LEU A 161 -8.70 -11.54 3.91
N VAL A 162 -7.78 -11.43 4.86
CA VAL A 162 -8.07 -10.87 6.19
C VAL A 162 -8.12 -9.34 6.10
N ASP A 163 -9.19 -8.74 6.64
CA ASP A 163 -9.26 -7.28 6.78
C ASP A 163 -8.35 -6.80 7.92
N GLY A 164 -7.19 -6.26 7.57
CA GLY A 164 -6.26 -5.69 8.54
C GLY A 164 -6.64 -4.29 9.04
N ARG A 165 -7.74 -3.69 8.56
CA ARG A 165 -8.16 -2.34 8.99
C ARG A 165 -8.85 -2.35 10.35
N HIS A 166 -9.45 -3.47 10.71
CA HIS A 166 -10.10 -3.65 12.00
C HIS A 166 -9.20 -4.51 12.88
N GLY A 167 -8.80 -3.96 14.03
CA GLY A 167 -8.14 -4.76 15.07
C GLY A 167 -9.08 -5.86 15.58
N GLU A 168 -8.50 -6.93 16.11
CA GLU A 168 -9.26 -7.96 16.80
C GLU A 168 -10.15 -7.31 17.89
N PRO A 169 -11.44 -7.70 18.04
CA PRO A 169 -12.32 -7.07 19.02
C PRO A 169 -11.76 -7.05 20.45
N SER A 170 -11.02 -8.09 20.83
CA SER A 170 -10.31 -8.20 22.11
C SER A 170 -9.23 -7.12 22.26
N LEU A 171 -8.40 -6.90 21.24
CA LEU A 171 -7.36 -5.86 21.22
C LEU A 171 -7.95 -4.45 21.23
N VAL A 172 -9.05 -4.23 20.49
CA VAL A 172 -9.77 -2.95 20.50
C VAL A 172 -10.31 -2.66 21.91
N LEU A 173 -10.88 -3.68 22.57
CA LEU A 173 -11.39 -3.59 23.93
C LEU A 173 -10.27 -3.31 24.95
N GLU A 174 -9.16 -4.04 24.88
CA GLU A 174 -8.01 -3.86 25.76
C GLU A 174 -7.41 -2.46 25.61
N HIS A 175 -7.27 -1.97 24.38
CA HIS A 175 -6.80 -0.62 24.11
C HIS A 175 -7.72 0.45 24.72
N ARG A 176 -9.04 0.29 24.56
CA ARG A 176 -10.01 1.20 25.16
C ARG A 176 -9.95 1.21 26.69
N GLU A 177 -9.85 0.05 27.32
CA GLU A 177 -9.69 -0.05 28.78
C GLU A 177 -8.40 0.62 29.26
N LEU A 178 -7.28 0.41 28.56
CA LEU A 178 -6.02 1.09 28.84
C LEU A 178 -6.15 2.61 28.76
N MET A 179 -6.83 3.13 27.74
CA MET A 179 -7.09 4.56 27.60
C MET A 179 -7.99 5.09 28.72
N GLY A 180 -9.01 4.32 29.14
CA GLY A 180 -9.84 4.66 30.29
C GLY A 180 -9.03 4.79 31.58
N TYR A 181 -8.17 3.82 31.88
CA TYR A 181 -7.27 3.91 33.04
C TYR A 181 -6.30 5.09 32.95
N LEU A 182 -5.81 5.41 31.76
CA LEU A 182 -4.93 6.56 31.56
C LEU A 182 -5.66 7.88 31.86
N HIS A 183 -6.90 8.05 31.38
CA HIS A 183 -7.72 9.22 31.69
C HIS A 183 -7.97 9.36 33.19
N ASP A 184 -8.43 8.29 33.84
CA ASP A 184 -8.68 8.28 35.28
C ASP A 184 -7.40 8.58 36.08
N ALA A 185 -6.26 8.03 35.67
CA ALA A 185 -4.97 8.29 36.29
C ALA A 185 -4.55 9.76 36.15
N VAL A 186 -4.70 10.36 34.97
CA VAL A 186 -4.36 11.78 34.74
C VAL A 186 -5.26 12.70 35.57
N ASP A 187 -6.55 12.39 35.70
CA ASP A 187 -7.49 13.18 36.50
C ASP A 187 -7.24 13.07 38.01
N LEU A 188 -6.69 11.94 38.47
CA LEU A 188 -6.33 11.71 39.88
C LEU A 188 -4.95 12.26 40.25
N LEU A 189 -4.15 12.74 39.30
CA LEU A 189 -2.89 13.43 39.60
C LEU A 189 -3.14 14.71 40.40
N SER A 190 -2.14 15.14 41.18
CA SER A 190 -2.19 16.47 41.79
C SER A 190 -2.31 17.55 40.73
N GLU A 191 -2.96 18.67 41.04
CA GLU A 191 -3.17 19.78 40.11
C GLU A 191 -1.88 20.24 39.41
N ARG A 192 -0.78 20.32 40.15
CA ARG A 192 0.55 20.67 39.62
C ARG A 192 1.10 19.59 38.67
N HIS A 193 0.94 18.32 39.01
CA HIS A 193 1.39 17.21 38.14
C HIS A 193 0.55 17.12 36.87
N ARG A 194 -0.78 17.27 36.98
CA ARG A 194 -1.72 17.25 35.86
C ARG A 194 -1.45 18.40 34.88
N LEU A 195 -1.25 19.61 35.38
CA LEU A 195 -0.93 20.78 34.54
C LEU A 195 0.36 20.58 33.74
N VAL A 196 1.42 20.05 34.38
CA VAL A 196 2.68 19.77 33.68
C VAL A 196 2.52 18.68 32.61
N ILE A 197 1.74 17.63 32.88
CA ILE A 197 1.50 16.56 31.91
C ILE A 197 0.66 17.05 30.73
N LEU A 198 -0.48 17.69 30.99
CA LEU A 198 -1.35 18.23 29.93
C LEU A 198 -0.63 19.27 29.09
N GLY A 199 0.03 20.22 29.75
CA GLY A 199 0.80 21.27 29.10
C GLY A 199 1.93 20.73 28.21
N ALA A 200 2.67 19.72 28.67
CA ALA A 200 3.82 19.19 27.93
C ALA A 200 3.44 18.23 26.79
N PHE A 201 2.36 17.45 26.92
CA PHE A 201 2.01 16.38 25.98
C PHE A 201 0.82 16.72 25.06
N PHE A 202 -0.06 17.63 25.46
CA PHE A 202 -1.27 17.98 24.69
C PHE A 202 -1.27 19.45 24.22
N GLU A 203 -0.63 20.35 24.96
CA GLU A 203 -0.58 21.79 24.62
C GLU A 203 0.78 22.23 24.04
N GLU A 204 1.72 21.30 23.87
CA GLU A 204 3.08 21.53 23.33
C GLU A 204 3.87 22.66 24.03
N ARG A 205 3.58 22.92 25.31
CA ARG A 205 4.18 24.02 26.07
C ARG A 205 5.62 23.72 26.48
N THR A 206 6.47 24.74 26.46
CA THR A 206 7.87 24.58 26.90
C THR A 206 7.98 24.50 28.43
N ALA A 207 9.08 23.92 28.92
CA ALA A 207 9.36 23.88 30.36
C ALA A 207 9.43 25.29 30.97
N GLY A 208 9.89 26.29 30.20
CA GLY A 208 9.93 27.69 30.60
C GLY A 208 8.54 28.31 30.74
N ASP A 209 7.60 27.99 29.84
CA ASP A 209 6.22 28.48 29.92
C ASP A 209 5.49 27.92 31.14
N LEU A 210 5.69 26.62 31.41
CA LEU A 210 5.12 25.93 32.57
C LEU A 210 5.76 26.44 33.87
N ALA A 211 7.06 26.72 33.87
CA ALA A 211 7.79 27.26 35.01
C ALA A 211 7.26 28.65 35.42
N ARG A 212 7.01 29.52 34.42
CA ARG A 212 6.42 30.85 34.65
C ARG A 212 5.02 30.79 35.23
N GLU A 213 4.15 29.93 34.71
CA GLU A 213 2.78 29.78 35.24
C GLU A 213 2.77 29.21 36.65
N LEU A 214 3.59 28.19 36.92
CA LEU A 214 3.64 27.53 38.22
C LEU A 214 4.45 28.30 39.28
N GLY A 215 5.16 29.38 38.88
CA GLY A 215 6.04 30.14 39.76
C GLY A 215 7.24 29.32 40.26
N VAL A 216 7.77 28.40 39.45
CA VAL A 216 8.89 27.50 39.79
C VAL A 216 10.00 27.57 38.74
N THR A 217 11.11 26.87 38.97
CA THR A 217 12.20 26.77 37.98
C THR A 217 11.91 25.70 36.93
N GLU A 218 12.51 25.81 35.75
CA GLU A 218 12.40 24.78 34.69
C GLU A 218 12.86 23.39 35.17
N SER A 219 13.91 23.35 36.00
CA SER A 219 14.36 22.11 36.66
C SER A 219 13.27 21.49 37.52
N ARG A 220 12.50 22.31 38.26
CA ARG A 220 11.37 21.81 39.05
C ARG A 220 10.22 21.29 38.18
N VAL A 221 9.95 21.92 37.03
CA VAL A 221 8.97 21.40 36.05
C VAL A 221 9.41 20.04 35.51
N SER A 222 10.69 19.88 35.18
CA SER A 222 11.24 18.59 34.73
C SER A 222 11.08 17.49 35.78
N GLN A 223 11.34 17.81 37.06
CA GLN A 223 11.09 16.89 38.17
C GLN A 223 9.61 16.52 38.31
N LEU A 224 8.71 17.51 38.29
CA LEU A 224 7.26 17.26 38.35
C LEU A 224 6.79 16.35 37.21
N ARG A 225 7.30 16.57 35.98
CA ARG A 225 7.00 15.71 34.83
C ARG A 225 7.47 14.27 35.08
N ALA A 226 8.70 14.08 35.54
CA ALA A 226 9.25 12.76 35.81
C ALA A 226 8.50 12.03 36.93
N GLU A 227 8.17 12.74 38.01
CA GLU A 227 7.35 12.23 39.13
C GLU A 227 5.96 11.80 38.64
N ALA A 228 5.29 12.64 37.84
CA ALA A 228 3.96 12.37 37.31
C ALA A 228 3.96 11.15 36.37
N ILE A 229 4.93 11.05 35.45
CA ILE A 229 5.07 9.88 34.56
C ILE A 229 5.29 8.61 35.37
N ALA A 230 6.13 8.66 36.41
CA ALA A 230 6.36 7.51 37.28
C ALA A 230 5.08 7.09 38.04
N GLN A 231 4.30 8.05 38.52
CA GLN A 231 3.00 7.80 39.16
C GLN A 231 1.99 7.19 38.19
N LEU A 232 1.82 7.78 37.00
CA LEU A 232 0.93 7.27 35.95
C LEU A 232 1.30 5.83 35.57
N ARG A 233 2.58 5.56 35.29
CA ARG A 233 3.05 4.23 34.92
C ARG A 233 2.74 3.21 36.01
N TRP A 234 3.04 3.55 37.26
CA TRP A 234 2.80 2.66 38.38
C TRP A 234 1.28 2.41 38.59
N GLY A 235 0.46 3.46 38.56
CA GLY A 235 -0.99 3.37 38.73
C GLY A 235 -1.65 2.50 37.66
N ILE A 236 -1.25 2.66 36.39
CA ILE A 236 -1.77 1.86 35.28
C ILE A 236 -1.27 0.41 35.36
N THR A 237 0.04 0.17 35.51
CA THR A 237 0.59 -1.19 35.56
C THR A 237 0.04 -2.02 36.72
N SER A 238 -0.30 -1.38 37.84
CA SER A 238 -0.91 -2.05 38.99
C SER A 238 -2.29 -2.66 38.69
N GLN A 239 -2.99 -2.20 37.65
CA GLN A 239 -4.30 -2.75 37.24
C GLN A 239 -4.16 -4.10 36.53
N TYR A 240 -2.98 -4.40 35.98
CA TYR A 240 -2.73 -5.59 35.17
C TYR A 240 -1.93 -6.67 35.92
N ARG A 241 -1.33 -6.33 37.08
CA ARG A 241 -0.59 -7.28 37.91
C ARG A 241 -1.52 -7.85 38.99
N SER A 242 -2.01 -9.06 38.78
CA SER A 242 -2.96 -9.70 39.70
C SER A 242 -2.36 -10.10 41.06
N GLU A 243 -1.02 -10.18 41.22
CA GLU A 243 -0.45 -10.89 42.39
C GLU A 243 0.81 -10.31 43.06
N GLU A 244 1.43 -9.23 42.58
CA GLU A 244 2.54 -8.61 43.31
C GLU A 244 2.02 -7.61 44.35
N ARG A 245 1.52 -8.14 45.48
CA ARG A 245 1.51 -7.38 46.74
C ARG A 245 2.98 -7.18 47.15
N VAL A 246 3.58 -6.12 46.61
CA VAL A 246 4.88 -5.65 47.05
C VAL A 246 4.67 -5.04 48.43
N ASP A 247 5.09 -5.76 49.46
CA ASP A 247 5.00 -5.44 50.90
C ASP A 247 5.71 -4.12 51.31
N GLU A 248 6.16 -3.31 50.34
CA GLU A 248 6.96 -2.11 50.55
C GLU A 248 6.51 -0.91 49.68
N VAL A 249 5.24 -0.92 49.24
CA VAL A 249 4.69 0.23 48.51
C VAL A 249 4.11 1.23 49.50
N SER A 250 4.62 2.48 49.44
CA SER A 250 4.05 3.61 50.21
C SER A 250 2.53 3.63 50.10
N GLU A 251 1.82 3.72 51.23
CA GLU A 251 0.34 3.76 51.32
C GLU A 251 -0.29 4.70 50.28
N ARG A 252 0.36 5.84 50.00
CA ARG A 252 -0.09 6.82 48.99
C ARG A 252 -0.13 6.26 47.57
N ARG A 253 0.84 5.44 47.20
CA ARG A 253 0.84 4.77 45.89
C ARG A 253 -0.29 3.75 45.86
N SER A 254 -0.40 2.87 46.85
CA SER A 254 -1.51 1.90 46.91
C SER A 254 -2.89 2.56 46.80
N ALA A 255 -3.11 3.66 47.53
CA ALA A 255 -4.35 4.42 47.48
C ALA A 255 -4.63 5.02 46.08
N TYR A 256 -3.60 5.48 45.38
CA TYR A 256 -3.74 6.01 44.03
C TYR A 256 -4.10 4.92 43.00
N ALA A 257 -3.50 3.73 43.09
CA ALA A 257 -3.89 2.60 42.24
C ALA A 257 -5.33 2.14 42.50
N GLU A 258 -5.73 2.05 43.77
CA GLU A 258 -7.11 1.70 44.12
C GLU A 258 -8.11 2.77 43.65
N ALA A 259 -7.74 4.04 43.71
CA ALA A 259 -8.57 5.14 43.21
C ALA A 259 -8.79 5.03 41.69
N ILE A 260 -7.74 4.71 40.91
CA ILE A 260 -7.86 4.47 39.47
C ILE A 260 -8.79 3.28 39.18
N ALA A 261 -8.64 2.18 39.93
CA ALA A 261 -9.48 0.98 39.77
C ALA A 261 -10.97 1.26 40.01
N ARG A 262 -11.29 2.21 40.90
CA ARG A 262 -12.66 2.53 41.33
C ARG A 262 -13.26 3.76 40.64
N ALA A 263 -12.48 4.54 39.89
CA ALA A 263 -12.90 5.82 39.34
C ALA A 263 -14.08 5.69 38.36
N ARG A 264 -14.01 4.75 37.42
CA ARG A 264 -15.09 4.45 36.48
C ARG A 264 -15.34 2.95 36.43
N ARG A 265 -16.61 2.55 36.27
CA ARG A 265 -16.93 1.17 35.91
C ARG A 265 -16.68 0.93 34.43
N TRP A 266 -16.34 -0.32 34.08
CA TRP A 266 -16.08 -0.72 32.70
C TRP A 266 -17.21 -0.31 31.75
N ASP A 267 -18.48 -0.50 32.13
CA ASP A 267 -19.66 -0.16 31.32
C ASP A 267 -19.79 1.35 30.99
N GLN A 268 -19.35 2.22 31.89
CA GLN A 268 -19.35 3.67 31.69
C GLN A 268 -18.29 4.14 30.68
N ARG A 269 -17.28 3.30 30.40
CA ARG A 269 -16.24 3.57 29.39
C ARG A 269 -16.74 3.31 27.96
N PHE A 270 -17.88 2.63 27.78
CA PHE A 270 -18.49 2.39 26.47
C PHE A 270 -19.45 3.51 26.02
N ASP A 271 -19.95 4.32 26.94
CA ASP A 271 -20.98 5.33 26.63
C ASP A 271 -20.38 6.66 26.10
N GLU A 272 -19.09 6.93 26.31
CA GLU A 272 -18.41 8.12 25.75
C GLU A 272 -18.43 8.11 24.21
N GLU A 273 -18.24 6.96 23.55
CA GLU A 273 -18.41 6.85 22.09
C GLU A 273 -19.88 6.94 21.67
N ARG A 274 -20.84 6.43 22.45
CA ARG A 274 -22.27 6.57 22.13
C ARG A 274 -22.72 8.02 22.20
N ARG A 275 -22.10 8.84 23.03
CA ARG A 275 -22.37 10.28 23.12
C ARG A 275 -21.77 11.03 21.92
N VAL A 276 -20.51 10.78 21.57
CA VAL A 276 -19.85 11.41 20.41
C VAL A 276 -20.50 10.95 19.09
N ALA A 277 -20.85 9.67 18.95
CA ALA A 277 -21.55 9.16 17.77
C ALA A 277 -22.97 9.71 17.65
N ARG A 278 -23.68 9.98 18.77
CA ARG A 278 -24.99 10.65 18.74
C ARG A 278 -24.89 12.13 18.40
N GLU A 279 -23.86 12.83 18.90
CA GLU A 279 -23.61 14.25 18.58
C GLU A 279 -23.29 14.41 17.07
N VAL A 280 -22.43 13.57 16.51
CA VAL A 280 -22.10 13.58 15.07
C VAL A 280 -23.30 13.21 14.18
N VAL A 281 -24.14 12.26 14.59
CA VAL A 281 -25.36 11.90 13.83
C VAL A 281 -26.42 13.00 13.92
N SER A 282 -26.48 13.76 15.02
CA SER A 282 -27.40 14.90 15.16
C SER A 282 -26.97 16.15 14.41
N GLU A 283 -25.69 16.28 14.05
CA GLU A 283 -25.16 17.39 13.26
C GLU A 283 -25.31 17.19 11.73
N ILE A 284 -25.64 15.95 11.32
CA ILE A 284 -25.79 15.55 9.91
C ILE A 284 -27.27 15.42 9.49
N ALA A 285 -28.22 15.49 10.44
CA ALA A 285 -29.66 15.45 10.20
C ALA A 285 -30.31 16.85 10.27
#